data_AF-A0A850LRN5-F1
#
_entry.id   AF-A0A850LRN5-F1
#
_cell.length_a   1.000
_cell.length_b   1.000
_cell.length_c   1.000
_cell.angle_alpha   90.00
_cell.angle_beta   90.00
_cell.angle_gamma   90.00
#
_symmetry.space_group_name_H-M   'P 1'
#
loop_
_entity.id
_entity.type
_entity.pdbx_description
1 polymer ?
#
loop_
_entity_poly.entity_id
_entity_poly.type
_entity_poly.pdbx_seq_one_letter_code
_entity_poly.pdbx_strand_id
1 'polypeptide(L)' 'MIYNLFILTKSGITIFYKTYSPESIIQNEVMVAAFFSAMFSFSNNLTGRALDLLRVGD' A
#
# COMPACT_ATOMS: atom_id res chain seq x y z
N MET A 1 12.62 -4.02 15.46
CA MET A 1 11.55 -4.97 15.81
C MET A 1 10.46 -4.85 14.76
N ILE A 2 10.10 -5.95 14.10
CA ILE A 2 9.02 -6.00 13.10
C ILE A 2 7.75 -6.40 13.83
N TYR A 3 6.67 -5.63 13.68
CA TYR A 3 5.40 -5.88 14.35
C TYR A 3 4.41 -6.62 13.44
N ASN A 4 4.34 -6.24 12.17
CA ASN A 4 3.44 -6.82 11.18
C ASN A 4 4.14 -6.93 9.82
N LEU A 5 3.84 -7.98 9.06
CA LEU A 5 4.27 -8.19 7.69
C LEU A 5 3.07 -8.42 6.79
N PHE A 6 2.95 -7.61 5.74
CA PHE A 6 1.93 -7.76 4.69
C PHE A 6 2.62 -7.98 3.35
N ILE A 7 2.13 -8.94 2.57
CA ILE A 7 2.49 -9.10 1.16
C ILE A 7 1.23 -8.85 0.34
N LEU A 8 1.34 -7.91 -0.59
CA LEU A 8 0.24 -7.50 -1.45
C LEU A 8 0.58 -7.74 -2.91
N THR A 9 -0.44 -8.02 -3.72
CA THR A 9 -0.32 -7.99 -5.18
C THR A 9 -0.14 -6.55 -5.66
N LYS A 10 0.29 -6.39 -6.93
CA LYS A 10 0.33 -5.08 -7.59
C LYS A 10 -1.04 -4.37 -7.61
N SER A 11 -2.14 -5.12 -7.59
CA SER A 11 -3.50 -4.59 -7.54
C SER A 11 -3.98 -4.24 -6.12
N GLY A 12 -3.14 -4.42 -5.10
CA GLY A 12 -3.48 -4.08 -3.72
C GLY A 12 -4.23 -5.18 -2.96
N ILE A 13 -4.25 -6.41 -3.47
CA ILE A 13 -4.88 -7.54 -2.77
C ILE A 13 -3.87 -8.14 -1.81
N THR A 14 -4.21 -8.27 -0.52
CA THR A 14 -3.35 -8.94 0.46
C THR A 14 -3.35 -10.45 0.22
N ILE A 15 -2.18 -11.04 0.01
CA ILE A 15 -2.01 -12.48 -0.22
C ILE A 15 -1.32 -13.19 0.95
N PHE A 16 -0.62 -12.44 1.79
CA PHE A 16 -0.03 -12.97 3.02
C PHE A 16 -0.02 -11.92 4.10
N TYR A 17 -0.24 -12.38 5.32
CA TYR A 17 -0.22 -11.56 6.51
C TYR A 17 0.38 -12.33 7.69
N LYS A 18 1.23 -11.65 8.48
CA LYS A 18 1.77 -12.18 9.73
C LYS A 18 1.96 -11.09 10.78
N THR A 19 1.37 -11.29 11.95
CA THR A 19 1.67 -10.48 13.15
C THR A 19 2.78 -11.13 13.96
N TYR A 20 3.63 -10.29 14.53
CA TYR A 20 4.66 -10.66 15.50
C TYR A 20 4.42 -9.99 16.86
N SER A 21 3.37 -9.15 16.97
CA SER A 21 2.98 -8.50 18.21
C SER A 21 2.12 -9.43 19.07
N PRO A 22 2.41 -9.55 20.38
CA PRO A 22 1.55 -10.30 21.31
C PRO A 22 0.24 -9.56 21.61
N GLU A 23 0.18 -8.25 21.37
CA GLU A 23 -1.05 -7.46 21.50
C GLU A 23 -1.82 -7.52 20.18
N SER A 24 -2.93 -8.25 20.19
CA SER A 24 -3.80 -8.48 19.04
C SER A 24 -4.53 -7.20 18.60
N ILE A 25 -3.95 -6.43 17.70
CA ILE A 25 -4.65 -5.34 16.96
C ILE A 25 -5.39 -5.96 15.75
N ILE A 26 -6.04 -7.11 15.95
CA ILE A 26 -6.50 -7.99 14.85
C ILE A 26 -7.66 -7.36 14.05
N GLN A 27 -8.45 -6.45 14.63
CA GLN A 27 -9.66 -5.95 13.98
C GLN A 27 -9.44 -4.92 12.87
N ASN A 28 -8.24 -4.36 12.71
CA ASN A 28 -8.01 -3.24 11.77
C ASN A 28 -6.97 -3.53 10.67
N GLU A 29 -6.43 -4.75 10.61
CA GLU A 29 -5.27 -5.07 9.76
C GLU A 29 -5.63 -5.19 8.27
N VAL A 30 -6.83 -5.68 7.95
CA VAL A 30 -7.36 -5.68 6.58
C VAL A 30 -7.61 -4.24 6.09
N MET A 31 -8.09 -3.35 6.96
CA MET A 31 -8.25 -1.93 6.64
C MET A 31 -6.90 -1.25 6.44
N VAL A 32 -5.89 -1.58 7.24
CA VAL A 32 -4.52 -1.09 7.07
C VAL A 32 -3.95 -1.53 5.71
N ALA A 33 -4.15 -2.79 5.33
CA ALA A 33 -3.69 -3.29 4.04
C ALA A 33 -4.43 -2.64 2.85
N ALA A 34 -5.74 -2.41 2.99
CA ALA A 34 -6.54 -1.68 2.00
C ALA A 34 -6.10 -0.21 1.89
N PHE A 35 -5.77 0.44 3.01
CA PHE A 35 -5.25 1.81 3.04
C PHE A 35 -3.91 1.91 2.31
N PHE A 36 -2.95 1.01 2.58
CA PHE A 36 -1.67 0.99 1.88
C PHE A 36 -1.83 0.78 0.37
N SER A 37 -2.78 -0.08 -0.02
CA SER A 37 -3.09 -0.33 -1.43
C SER A 37 -3.66 0.91 -2.14
N ALA A 38 -4.59 1.62 -1.50
CA ALA A 38 -5.14 2.86 -2.02
C ALA A 38 -4.05 3.94 -2.16
N MET A 39 -3.18 4.07 -1.17
CA MET A 39 -2.06 5.02 -1.19
C MET A 39 -1.06 4.73 -2.30
N PHE A 40 -0.75 3.45 -2.55
CA PHE A 40 0.15 3.07 -3.63
C PHE A 40 -0.42 3.43 -5.01
N SER A 41 -1.70 3.14 -5.23
CA SER A 41 -2.41 3.53 -6.47
C SER A 41 -2.48 5.05 -6.64
N PHE A 42 -2.74 5.79 -5.58
CA PHE A 42 -2.73 7.25 -5.59
C PHE A 42 -1.35 7.82 -5.97
N SER A 43 -0.28 7.31 -5.35
CA SER A 43 1.09 7.72 -5.64
C SER A 43 1.48 7.46 -7.10
N ASN A 44 1.13 6.29 -7.65
CA ASN A 44 1.39 5.96 -9.05
C ASN A 44 0.64 6.90 -10.00
N ASN A 45 -0.61 7.24 -9.70
CA ASN A 45 -1.37 8.21 -10.49
C ASN A 45 -0.74 9.60 -10.46
N LEU A 46 -0.28 10.07 -9.29
CA LEU A 46 0.43 11.35 -9.19
C LEU A 46 1.74 11.33 -9.99
N THR A 47 2.52 10.26 -9.88
CA THR A 47 3.80 10.10 -10.58
C THR A 47 3.59 10.08 -12.10
N GLY A 48 2.57 9.36 -12.59
CA GLY A 48 2.21 9.35 -14.01
C GLY A 48 1.83 10.75 -14.52
N ARG A 49 0.97 11.47 -13.78
CA ARG A 49 0.58 12.84 -14.15
C ARG A 49 1.76 13.82 -14.13
N ALA A 50 2.67 13.68 -13.17
CA ALA A 50 3.87 14.50 -13.10
C ALA A 50 4.78 14.26 -14.33
N LEU A 51 4.94 13.00 -14.74
CA LEU A 51 5.69 12.65 -15.95
C LEU A 51 5.04 13.21 -17.22
N ASP A 52 3.71 13.18 -17.32
CA ASP A 52 3.00 13.75 -18.47
C ASP A 52 3.17 15.27 -18.56
N LEU A 53 3.16 15.98 -17.42
CA LEU A 53 3.42 17.43 -17.40
C LEU A 53 4.83 17.79 -17.85
N LEU A 54 5.84 16.97 -17.51
CA LEU A 54 7.21 17.17 -17.97
C LEU A 54 7.35 16.91 -19.48
N ARG A 55 6.58 15.98 -20.04
CA ARG A 55 6.61 15.65 -21.47
C ARG A 55 5.91 16.66 -22.36
N VAL A 56 4.90 17.36 -21.86
CA VAL A 56 4.16 18.40 -22.60
C VAL A 56 4.89 19.75 -22.55
N GLY A 57 5.94 19.87 -21.73
CA GLY A 57 6.74 21.09 -21.55
C GLY A 57 7.91 21.29 -22.53
N ASP A 58 8.16 20.35 -23.45
CA ASP A 58 9.17 20.42 -24.53
C ASP A 58 8.51 20.67 -25.90
#